data_AF-A0A499UIE0-F1
#
_entry.id   AF-A0A499UIE0-F1
#
_cell.length_a   1.000
_cell.length_b   1.000
_cell.length_c   1.000
_cell.angle_alpha   90.00
_cell.angle_beta   90.00
_cell.angle_gamma   90.00
#
_symmetry.space_group_name_H-M   'P 1'
#
loop_
_entity.id
_entity.type
_entity.pdbx_description
1 polymer ?
#
loop_
_entity_poly.entity_id
_entity_poly.type
_entity_poly.pdbx_seq_one_letter_code
_entity_poly.pdbx_strand_id
1 'polypeptide(L)' 'MPCADFFEIRDKALIAHRTQIDPDGGWFRVPMDVQREVWPTEEYELAKSLVDTSLPEDDLFAGIRNN' A
#
# COMPACT_ATOMS: atom_id res chain seq x y z
N MET A 1 1.06 2.32 6.61
CA MET A 1 -0.08 3.17 6.21
C MET A 1 -1.31 2.31 5.96
N PRO A 2 -2.49 2.59 6.55
CA PRO A 2 -3.72 1.85 6.25
C PRO A 2 -4.13 2.05 4.79
N CYS A 3 -4.40 0.96 4.06
CA CYS A 3 -4.75 1.02 2.64
C CYS A 3 -5.76 -0.07 2.19
N ALA A 4 -6.25 -0.89 3.12
CA ALA A 4 -7.21 -1.97 2.89
C ALA A 4 -8.45 -1.58 2.05
N ASP A 5 -8.93 -0.34 2.20
CA ASP A 5 -10.07 0.20 1.46
C ASP A 5 -9.81 0.30 -0.05
N PHE A 6 -8.54 0.37 -0.46
CA PHE A 6 -8.11 0.54 -1.85
C PHE A 6 -7.72 -0.77 -2.54
N PHE A 7 -7.73 -1.91 -1.85
CA PHE A 7 -7.27 -3.17 -2.43
C PHE A 7 -8.06 -3.62 -3.67
N GLU A 8 -9.35 -3.31 -3.77
CA GLU A 8 -10.13 -3.61 -4.98
C GLU A 8 -9.66 -2.79 -6.19
N ILE A 9 -9.20 -1.56 -5.96
CA ILE A 9 -8.64 -0.70 -7.01
C ILE A 9 -7.24 -1.20 -7.39
N ARG A 10 -6.43 -1.58 -6.39
CA ARG A 10 -5.12 -2.20 -6.58
C ARG A 10 -5.22 -3.46 -7.45
N ASP A 11 -6.14 -4.36 -7.14
CA ASP A 11 -6.30 -5.61 -7.90
C ASP A 11 -6.74 -5.36 -9.33
N LYS A 12 -7.67 -4.41 -9.57
CA LYS A 12 -8.02 -3.97 -10.93
C LYS A 12 -6.82 -3.41 -11.69
N ALA A 13 -5.98 -2.62 -11.03
CA ALA A 13 -4.76 -2.07 -11.63
C ALA A 13 -3.75 -3.17 -11.99
N LEU A 14 -3.54 -4.15 -11.10
CA LEU A 14 -2.66 -5.28 -11.35
C LEU A 14 -3.16 -6.16 -12.49
N ILE A 15 -4.47 -6.46 -12.52
CA ILE A 15 -5.10 -7.21 -13.61
C ILE A 15 -4.98 -6.47 -14.94
N ALA A 16 -4.99 -5.13 -14.97
CA ALA A 16 -4.78 -4.39 -16.22
C ALA A 16 -3.39 -4.62 -16.83
N HIS A 17 -2.39 -5.02 -16.03
CA HIS A 17 -1.00 -5.27 -16.44
C HIS A 17 -0.73 -6.75 -16.75
N ARG A 18 -1.67 -7.44 -17.42
CA ARG A 18 -1.65 -8.90 -17.68
C ARG A 18 -0.36 -9.47 -18.28
N THR A 19 0.39 -8.67 -19.05
CA THR A 19 1.65 -9.13 -19.65
C THR A 19 2.79 -9.25 -18.64
N GLN A 20 2.64 -8.59 -17.48
CA GLN A 20 3.62 -8.57 -16.39
C GLN A 20 3.13 -9.33 -15.16
N ILE A 21 1.81 -9.38 -14.95
CA ILE A 21 1.17 -10.04 -13.81
C ILE A 21 0.26 -11.16 -14.32
N ASP A 22 0.51 -12.38 -13.87
CA ASP A 22 -0.36 -13.52 -14.11
C ASP A 22 -1.71 -13.32 -13.40
N PRO A 23 -2.84 -13.18 -14.12
CA PRO A 23 -4.16 -13.00 -13.52
C PRO A 23 -4.62 -14.22 -12.70
N ASP A 24 -4.03 -15.40 -12.93
CA ASP A 24 -4.33 -16.64 -12.20
C ASP A 24 -3.22 -17.00 -11.19
N GLY A 25 -2.26 -16.07 -11.02
CA GLY A 25 -1.08 -16.19 -10.18
C GLY A 25 -1.36 -16.07 -8.68
N GLY A 26 -0.33 -16.33 -7.87
CA GLY A 26 -0.43 -16.39 -6.41
C GLY A 26 -0.97 -15.13 -5.74
N TRP A 27 -0.78 -13.96 -6.36
CA TRP A 27 -1.27 -12.68 -5.85
C TRP A 27 -2.78 -12.66 -5.61
N PHE A 28 -3.57 -13.27 -6.50
CA PHE A 28 -5.03 -13.25 -6.45
C PHE A 28 -5.65 -14.47 -5.75
N ARG A 29 -4.82 -15.38 -5.21
CA ARG A 29 -5.30 -16.61 -4.55
C ARG A 29 -5.73 -16.40 -3.11
N VAL A 30 -5.25 -15.34 -2.46
CA VAL A 30 -5.62 -15.01 -1.08
C VAL A 30 -6.93 -14.20 -1.10
N PRO A 31 -8.00 -14.66 -0.43
CA PRO A 31 -9.25 -13.90 -0.33
C PRO A 31 -9.02 -12.48 0.19
N MET A 32 -9.72 -11.51 -0.40
CA MET A 32 -9.53 -10.09 -0.11
C MET A 32 -9.82 -9.73 1.36
N ASP A 33 -10.85 -10.34 1.94
CA ASP A 33 -11.20 -10.21 3.35
C ASP A 33 -10.06 -10.66 4.27
N VAL A 34 -9.41 -11.77 3.94
CA VAL A 34 -8.22 -12.26 4.67
C VAL A 34 -7.05 -11.29 4.53
N GLN A 35 -6.80 -10.74 3.34
CA GLN A 35 -5.75 -9.73 3.16
C GLN A 35 -6.03 -8.49 4.02
N ARG A 36 -7.26 -7.99 4.05
CA ARG A 36 -7.67 -6.83 4.86
C ARG A 36 -7.55 -7.10 6.36
N GLU A 37 -7.79 -8.33 6.81
CA GLU A 37 -7.65 -8.70 8.22
C GLU A 37 -6.19 -8.83 8.66
N VAL A 38 -5.38 -9.54 7.87
CA VAL A 38 -4.02 -9.93 8.28
C VAL A 38 -2.97 -8.86 7.91
N TRP A 39 -3.16 -8.17 6.78
CA TRP A 39 -2.20 -7.20 6.26
C TRP A 39 -2.92 -5.96 5.67
N PRO A 40 -3.53 -5.11 6.51
CA PRO A 40 -4.30 -3.95 6.05
C PRO A 40 -3.45 -2.76 5.58
N THR A 41 -2.12 -2.87 5.66
CA THR A 41 -1.18 -1.76 5.49
C THR A 41 -0.27 -1.91 4.29
N GLU A 42 0.25 -0.78 3.84
CA GLU A 42 1.49 -0.70 3.07
C GLU A 42 2.61 -0.17 3.98
N GLU A 43 3.78 -0.78 3.89
CA GLU A 43 4.94 -0.47 4.68
C GLU A 43 5.85 0.51 3.93
N TYR A 44 6.39 1.48 4.68
CA TYR A 44 7.32 2.47 4.18
C TYR A 44 8.53 2.52 5.10
N GLU A 45 9.70 2.81 4.53
CA GLU A 45 10.92 3.05 5.26
C GLU A 45 11.33 4.52 5.09
N LEU A 46 11.56 5.21 6.20
CA LEU A 46 12.11 6.56 6.19
C LEU A 46 13.61 6.51 5.86
N ALA A 47 13.95 6.52 4.58
CA ALA A 47 15.34 6.51 4.11
C ALA A 47 16.08 7.83 4.40
N LYS A 48 15.36 8.96 4.36
CA LYS A 48 15.91 10.31 4.59
C LYS A 48 14.78 11.31 4.88
N SER A 49 15.01 12.22 5.83
CA SER A 49 14.15 13.39 6.05
C SER A 49 14.92 14.71 5.89
N LEU A 50 14.22 15.75 5.42
CA LEU A 50 14.67 17.15 5.42
C LEU A 50 13.87 18.03 6.39
N VAL A 51 12.91 17.43 7.09
CA VAL A 51 12.07 18.05 8.11
C VAL A 51 12.13 17.22 9.39
N ASP A 52 11.79 17.82 10.52
CA ASP A 52 11.67 17.06 11.76
C ASP A 52 10.55 16.01 11.62
N THR A 53 10.82 14.79 12.08
CA THR A 53 9.90 13.64 12.00
C THR A 53 9.98 12.79 13.27
N SER A 54 8.93 12.02 13.52
CA SER A 54 8.82 11.10 14.65
C SER A 54 8.35 9.74 14.15
N LEU A 55 8.93 8.67 14.68
CA LEU A 55 8.58 7.30 14.30
C LEU A 55 7.64 6.65 15.33
N PRO A 56 6.72 5.76 14.88
CA PRO A 56 6.40 5.47 13.48
C PRO A 56 5.61 6.62 12.81
N GLU A 57 5.78 6.77 11.49
CA GLU A 57 4.99 7.73 10.71
C GLU A 57 3.58 7.18 10.44
N ASP A 58 2.56 8.04 10.54
CA ASP A 58 1.16 7.75 10.20
C ASP A 58 0.67 8.59 8.99
N ASP A 59 1.53 9.44 8.44
CA ASP A 59 1.28 10.32 7.31
C ASP A 59 2.58 10.67 6.57
N LEU A 60 2.73 10.18 5.33
CA LEU A 60 3.92 10.45 4.50
C LEU A 60 4.08 11.93 4.11
N PHE A 61 3.05 12.76 4.34
CA PHE A 61 3.08 14.20 4.07
C PHE A 61 3.20 15.05 5.34
N ALA A 62 3.42 14.43 6.50
CA ALA A 62 3.65 15.15 7.74
C ALA A 62 4.80 16.16 7.57
N GLY A 63 4.57 17.41 7.94
CA GLY A 63 5.57 18.48 7.83
C GLY A 63 5.75 19.14 6.46
N ILE A 64 5.02 18.72 5.40
CA ILE A 64 5.21 19.28 4.04
C ILE A 64 3.92 19.75 3.32
N ARG A 65 2.76 19.73 3.97
CA ARG A 65 1.47 20.10 3.33
C ARG A 65 1.27 21.60 3.06
N ASN A 66 1.98 22.48 3.77
CA ASN A 66 1.75 23.93 3.75
C ASN A 66 3.00 24.75 3.38
N ASN A 67 3.96 24.14 2.66
CA ASN A 67 5.13 24.86 2.16
C ASN A 67 4.84 25.65 0.88
#